data_AF-A0A945HSE8-F1
#
_entry.id   AF-A0A945HSE8-F1
#
_cell.length_a   1.000
_cell.length_b   1.000
_cell.length_c   1.000
_cell.angle_alpha   90.00
_cell.angle_beta   90.00
_cell.angle_gamma   90.00
#
_symmetry.space_group_name_H-M   'P 1'
#
loop_
_entity.id
_entity.type
_entity.pdbx_description
1 polymer ?
#
loop_
_entity_poly.entity_id
_entity_poly.type
_entity_poly.pdbx_seq_one_letter_code
_entity_poly.pdbx_strand_id
1 'polypeptide(L)'
;MKTIFQHIRGDKSIWAIVAVLAIFSFMPVYSASTNLVYVVGYGSTIGHLIKHIVLLIMGFAIIYGVHKVPYRYFSGGSVIMLPVVIVLLIFTLAQGTTIGGANASRWIRIGGIGFQTSTLAGLVLMVYVARY
;
A
#
# COMPACT_ATOMS: atom_id res chain seq x y z
N MET A 1 -17.37 -14.74 22.10
CA MET A 1 -16.00 -14.74 21.53
C MET A 1 -15.79 -15.62 20.30
N LYS A 2 -16.60 -16.67 20.03
CA LYS A 2 -16.39 -17.57 18.85
C LYS A 2 -16.82 -17.01 17.49
N THR A 3 -17.62 -15.95 17.43
CA THR A 3 -18.26 -15.44 16.20
C THR A 3 -17.36 -14.55 15.33
N ILE A 4 -16.39 -13.84 15.93
CA ILE A 4 -15.43 -13.00 15.19
C ILE A 4 -14.38 -13.87 14.49
N PHE A 5 -13.91 -14.92 15.16
CA PHE A 5 -12.92 -15.86 14.58
C PHE A 5 -13.47 -16.75 13.47
N GLN A 6 -14.79 -16.86 13.30
CA GLN A 6 -15.40 -17.61 12.19
C GLN A 6 -15.32 -16.85 10.86
N HIS A 7 -15.22 -15.51 10.90
CA HIS A 7 -15.18 -14.67 9.71
C HIS A 7 -13.76 -14.34 9.25
N ILE A 8 -12.75 -14.57 10.10
CA ILE A 8 -11.34 -14.47 9.75
C ILE A 8 -10.87 -15.87 9.37
N ARG A 9 -11.11 -16.27 8.12
CA ARG A 9 -10.47 -17.47 7.54
C ARG A 9 -9.02 -17.09 7.21
N GLY A 10 -8.05 -17.75 7.85
CA GLY A 10 -6.62 -17.45 7.67
C GLY A 10 -5.80 -17.72 8.93
N ASP A 11 -4.49 -17.49 8.85
CA ASP A 11 -3.57 -17.65 9.98
C ASP A 11 -3.71 -16.46 10.97
N LYS A 12 -4.17 -16.76 12.19
CA LYS A 12 -4.35 -15.78 13.26
C LYS A 12 -3.04 -15.13 13.70
N SER A 13 -1.93 -15.83 13.53
CA SER A 13 -0.58 -15.34 13.86
C SER A 13 -0.19 -14.19 12.93
N ILE A 14 -0.48 -14.32 11.64
CA ILE A 14 -0.24 -13.25 10.66
C ILE A 14 -1.07 -12.01 11.00
N TRP A 15 -2.35 -12.19 11.32
CA TRP A 15 -3.21 -11.08 11.76
C TRP A 15 -2.68 -10.37 13.01
N ALA A 16 -2.20 -11.14 14.00
CA ALA A 16 -1.60 -10.58 15.20
C ALA A 16 -0.33 -9.77 14.88
N ILE A 17 0.56 -10.32 14.04
CA ILE A 17 1.79 -9.63 13.62
C ILE A 17 1.46 -8.33 12.89
N VAL A 18 0.53 -8.36 11.93
CA VAL A 18 0.12 -7.15 11.18
C VAL A 18 -0.48 -6.10 12.12
N ALA A 19 -1.33 -6.49 13.07
CA ALA A 19 -1.91 -5.57 14.06
C ALA A 19 -0.83 -4.93 14.95
N VAL A 20 0.13 -5.73 15.42
CA VAL A 20 1.26 -5.24 16.22
C VAL A 20 2.10 -4.25 15.40
N LEU A 21 2.48 -4.60 14.17
CA LEU A 21 3.24 -3.70 13.28
C LEU A 21 2.48 -2.41 12.98
N ALA A 22 1.15 -2.48 12.80
CA ALA A 22 0.31 -1.30 12.59
C ALA A 22 0.34 -0.37 13.81
N ILE A 23 0.28 -0.90 15.03
CA ILE A 23 0.41 -0.09 16.26
C ILE A 23 1.81 0.52 16.36
N PHE A 24 2.87 -0.28 16.19
CA PHE A 24 4.25 0.21 16.25
C PHE A 24 4.56 1.26 15.18
N SER A 25 3.87 1.23 14.03
CA SER A 25 4.06 2.20 12.95
C SER A 25 3.74 3.65 13.34
N PHE A 26 2.94 3.88 14.39
CA PHE A 26 2.62 5.25 14.83
C PHE A 26 3.82 5.99 15.39
N MET A 27 4.75 5.30 16.06
CA MET A 27 5.94 5.91 16.64
C MET A 27 6.86 6.56 15.60
N PRO A 28 7.33 5.84 14.55
CA PRO A 28 8.17 6.46 13.51
C PRO A 28 7.39 7.50 12.69
N VAL A 29 6.10 7.29 12.43
CA VAL A 29 5.28 8.26 11.68
C VAL A 29 5.11 9.55 12.47
N TYR A 30 4.83 9.49 13.77
CA TYR A 30 4.74 10.67 14.61
C TYR A 30 6.08 11.43 14.62
N SER A 31 7.18 10.73 14.90
CA SER A 31 8.54 11.30 14.94
C SER A 31 8.88 12.03 13.63
N ALA A 32 8.72 11.35 12.49
CA ALA A 32 8.98 11.92 11.17
C ALA A 32 8.04 13.09 10.85
N SER A 33 6.76 13.00 11.23
CA SER A 33 5.78 14.07 10.97
C SER A 33 6.09 15.33 11.76
N THR A 34 6.45 15.21 13.04
CA THR A 34 6.90 16.37 13.84
C THR A 34 8.14 17.02 13.25
N ASN A 35 9.12 16.22 12.79
CA ASN A 35 10.32 16.75 12.16
C ASN A 35 9.98 17.48 10.84
N LEU A 36 9.10 16.90 10.01
CA LEU A 36 8.69 17.51 8.75
C LEU A 36 7.97 18.85 8.97
N VAL A 37 7.04 18.90 9.92
CA VAL A 37 6.33 20.14 10.26
C VAL A 37 7.29 21.18 10.84
N TYR A 38 8.24 20.75 11.68
CA TYR A 38 9.22 21.64 12.30
C TYR A 38 10.23 22.23 11.29
N VAL A 39 10.74 21.42 10.37
CA VAL A 39 11.81 21.82 9.44
C VAL A 39 11.26 22.46 8.17
N VAL A 40 10.18 21.90 7.61
CA VAL A 40 9.65 22.30 6.29
C VAL A 40 8.43 23.23 6.45
N GLY A 41 7.83 23.30 7.63
CA GLY A 41 6.65 24.15 7.88
C GLY A 41 5.39 23.69 7.12
N TYR A 42 5.38 22.46 6.61
CA TYR A 42 4.29 21.95 5.78
C TYR A 42 3.31 21.10 6.59
N GLY A 43 2.05 21.54 6.66
CA GLY A 43 0.97 20.78 7.28
C GLY A 43 0.97 20.80 8.81
N SER A 44 0.29 19.82 9.41
CA SER A 44 0.22 19.65 10.86
C SER A 44 0.51 18.19 11.24
N THR A 45 1.16 17.98 12.38
CA THR A 45 1.52 16.63 12.87
C THR A 45 0.27 15.76 13.01
N ILE A 46 -0.81 16.35 13.54
CA ILE A 46 -2.12 15.70 13.68
C ILE A 46 -2.69 15.35 12.31
N GLY A 47 -2.59 16.24 11.32
CA GLY A 47 -3.04 15.96 9.95
C GLY A 47 -2.32 14.77 9.32
N HIS A 48 -1.00 14.65 9.52
CA HIS A 48 -0.22 13.50 9.07
C HIS A 48 -0.62 12.20 9.78
N LEU A 49 -0.88 12.24 11.09
CA LEU A 49 -1.38 11.08 11.83
C LEU A 49 -2.79 10.64 11.37
N ILE A 50 -3.70 11.58 11.12
CA ILE A 50 -5.03 11.25 10.60
C ILE A 50 -4.90 10.59 9.22
N LYS A 51 -4.04 11.12 8.35
CA LYS A 51 -3.77 10.49 7.05
C LYS A 51 -3.23 9.07 7.21
N HIS A 52 -2.35 8.85 8.17
CA HIS A 52 -1.81 7.51 8.49
C HIS A 52 -2.91 6.54 8.96
N ILE A 53 -3.81 6.99 9.84
CA ILE A 53 -4.97 6.19 10.29
C ILE A 53 -5.84 5.77 9.10
N VAL A 54 -6.16 6.71 8.20
CA VAL A 54 -6.96 6.42 6.99
C VAL A 54 -6.27 5.38 6.11
N LEU A 55 -4.94 5.50 5.92
CA LEU A 55 -4.16 4.53 5.15
C LEU A 55 -4.12 3.15 5.81
N LEU A 56 -4.01 3.07 7.15
CA LEU A 56 -4.08 1.81 7.88
C LEU A 56 -5.45 1.14 7.72
N ILE A 57 -6.54 1.89 7.89
CA ILE A 57 -7.91 1.36 7.71
C ILE A 57 -8.08 0.83 6.29
N MET A 58 -7.63 1.59 5.27
CA MET A 58 -7.67 1.14 3.89
C MET A 58 -6.83 -0.12 3.66
N GLY A 59 -5.62 -0.18 4.24
CA GLY A 59 -4.76 -1.36 4.17
C GLY A 59 -5.43 -2.61 4.78
N PHE A 60 -6.02 -2.48 5.98
CA PHE A 60 -6.77 -3.57 6.60
C PHE A 60 -8.00 -3.99 5.78
N ALA A 61 -8.70 -3.05 5.16
CA ALA A 61 -9.80 -3.35 4.26
C ALA A 61 -9.34 -4.14 3.02
N ILE A 62 -8.20 -3.77 2.43
CA ILE A 62 -7.59 -4.50 1.30
C ILE A 62 -7.19 -5.92 1.71
N ILE A 63 -6.50 -6.08 2.86
CA ILE A 63 -6.15 -7.41 3.40
C ILE A 63 -7.43 -8.24 3.61
N TYR A 64 -8.48 -7.62 4.17
CA TYR A 64 -9.76 -8.29 4.37
C TYR A 64 -10.45 -8.66 3.04
N GLY A 65 -10.34 -7.85 1.98
CA GLY A 65 -10.84 -8.24 0.67
C GLY A 65 -10.06 -9.41 0.07
N VAL A 66 -8.72 -9.29 0.07
CA VAL A 66 -7.79 -10.22 -0.58
C VAL A 66 -7.83 -11.61 0.05
N HIS A 67 -7.88 -11.73 1.39
CA HIS A 67 -7.88 -13.05 2.04
C HIS A 67 -9.12 -13.91 1.70
N LYS A 68 -10.21 -13.30 1.22
CA LYS A 68 -11.40 -14.02 0.78
C LYS A 68 -11.29 -14.56 -0.65
N VAL A 69 -10.32 -14.09 -1.42
CA VAL A 69 -10.12 -14.50 -2.81
C VAL A 69 -9.32 -15.80 -2.85
N PRO A 70 -9.82 -16.87 -3.48
CA PRO A 70 -9.06 -18.12 -3.62
C PRO A 70 -7.75 -17.91 -4.38
N TYR A 71 -6.65 -18.49 -3.88
CA TYR A 71 -5.30 -18.26 -4.40
C TYR A 71 -5.15 -18.59 -5.90
N ARG A 72 -5.94 -19.53 -6.44
CA ARG A 72 -5.92 -19.94 -7.85
C ARG A 72 -6.21 -18.78 -8.82
N TYR A 73 -7.01 -17.80 -8.39
CA TYR A 73 -7.33 -16.63 -9.22
C TYR A 73 -6.12 -15.70 -9.39
N PHE A 74 -5.19 -15.66 -8.43
CA PHE A 74 -4.00 -14.82 -8.53
C PHE A 74 -3.04 -15.33 -9.61
N SER A 75 -2.94 -16.65 -9.78
CA SER A 75 -2.13 -17.25 -10.85
C SER A 75 -2.62 -16.81 -12.24
N GLY A 76 -3.90 -17.04 -12.57
CA GLY A 76 -4.47 -16.59 -13.85
C GLY A 76 -4.51 -15.06 -13.99
N GLY A 77 -4.85 -14.37 -12.91
CA GLY A 77 -4.90 -12.91 -12.86
C GLY A 77 -3.54 -12.25 -13.10
N SER A 78 -2.44 -12.86 -12.67
CA SER A 78 -1.09 -12.33 -12.89
C SER A 78 -0.74 -12.18 -14.37
N VAL A 79 -1.17 -13.14 -15.22
CA VAL A 79 -0.91 -13.10 -16.67
C VAL A 79 -1.60 -11.91 -17.32
N ILE A 80 -2.83 -11.59 -16.90
CA ILE A 80 -3.60 -10.45 -17.38
C ILE A 80 -3.05 -9.15 -16.79
N MET A 81 -2.66 -9.15 -15.52
CA MET A 81 -2.14 -7.97 -14.83
C MET A 81 -0.75 -7.56 -15.31
N LEU A 82 0.04 -8.49 -15.85
CA LEU A 82 1.40 -8.21 -16.31
C LEU A 82 1.48 -7.13 -17.42
N PRO A 83 0.72 -7.24 -18.54
CA PRO A 83 0.68 -6.14 -19.52
C PRO A 83 0.07 -4.86 -18.93
N VAL A 84 -0.90 -4.95 -18.02
CA VAL A 84 -1.50 -3.78 -17.35
C VAL A 84 -0.44 -3.01 -16.55
N VAL A 85 0.38 -3.70 -15.74
CA VAL A 85 1.42 -3.02 -14.96
C VAL A 85 2.54 -2.49 -15.85
N ILE A 86 2.85 -3.13 -16.98
CA ILE A 86 3.82 -2.60 -17.95
C ILE A 86 3.31 -1.27 -18.53
N VAL A 87 2.07 -1.23 -18.99
CA VAL A 87 1.45 0.01 -19.50
C VAL A 87 1.42 1.09 -18.42
N LEU A 88 1.07 0.71 -17.19
CA LEU A 88 1.02 1.62 -16.04
C LEU A 88 2.40 2.19 -15.68
N LEU A 89 3.46 1.37 -15.78
CA LEU A 89 4.84 1.80 -15.58
C LEU A 89 5.28 2.78 -16.66
N ILE A 90 5.01 2.48 -17.94
CA ILE A 90 5.28 3.39 -19.06
C ILE A 90 4.57 4.72 -18.84
N PHE A 91 3.30 4.69 -18.43
CA PHE A 91 2.53 5.89 -18.13
C PHE A 91 3.18 6.72 -17.01
N THR A 92 3.59 6.10 -15.90
CA THR A 92 4.27 6.83 -14.82
C THR A 92 5.64 7.38 -15.21
N LEU A 93 6.39 6.64 -16.04
CA LEU A 93 7.66 7.13 -16.58
C LEU A 93 7.44 8.34 -17.49
N ALA A 94 6.39 8.31 -18.33
CA ALA A 94 6.04 9.39 -19.24
C ALA A 94 5.50 10.64 -18.54
N GLN A 95 4.96 10.52 -17.33
CA GLN A 95 4.43 11.68 -16.59
C GLN A 95 5.50 12.73 -16.25
N GLY A 96 6.79 12.41 -16.30
CA GLY A 96 7.90 13.37 -16.45
C GLY A 96 7.99 14.58 -15.48
N THR A 97 7.17 14.68 -14.44
CA THR A 97 7.15 15.87 -13.59
C THR A 97 8.27 15.82 -12.57
N THR A 98 9.21 16.76 -12.67
CA THR A 98 10.19 17.06 -11.64
C THR A 98 9.60 18.07 -10.67
N ILE A 99 9.46 17.71 -9.39
CA ILE A 99 9.21 18.69 -8.31
C ILE A 99 10.50 18.76 -7.50
N GLY A 100 11.22 19.87 -7.61
CA GLY A 100 12.43 20.14 -6.80
C GLY A 100 13.69 19.35 -7.17
N GLY A 101 13.90 18.98 -8.44
CA GLY A 101 15.12 18.30 -8.90
C GLY A 101 15.17 16.79 -8.66
N ALA A 102 14.16 16.21 -8.00
CA ALA A 102 13.93 14.77 -7.96
C ALA A 102 12.78 14.41 -8.92
N ASN A 103 12.88 13.24 -9.57
CA ASN A 103 11.81 12.69 -10.41
C ASN A 103 10.55 12.45 -9.57
N ALA A 104 9.64 13.43 -9.53
CA ALA A 104 8.33 13.35 -8.88
C ALA A 104 7.31 12.55 -9.72
N SER A 105 7.71 12.06 -10.90
CA SER A 105 6.86 11.25 -11.80
C SER A 105 6.58 9.81 -11.33
N ARG A 106 7.11 9.40 -10.16
CA ARG A 106 7.05 8.00 -9.71
C ARG A 106 5.71 7.58 -9.07
N TRP A 107 4.84 8.53 -8.78
CA TRP A 107 3.62 8.31 -8.01
C TRP A 107 2.42 8.90 -8.74
N ILE A 108 1.39 8.07 -8.95
CA ILE A 108 0.09 8.55 -9.43
C ILE A 108 -0.70 9.05 -8.23
N ARG A 109 -1.24 10.27 -8.30
CA ARG A 109 -2.13 10.79 -7.25
C ARG A 109 -3.57 10.43 -7.56
N ILE A 110 -4.20 9.65 -6.68
CA ILE A 110 -5.61 9.26 -6.77
C ILE A 110 -6.30 9.75 -5.49
N GLY A 111 -7.18 10.74 -5.60
CA GLY A 111 -7.96 11.25 -4.47
C GLY A 111 -7.13 11.72 -3.26
N GLY A 112 -5.95 12.31 -3.49
CA GLY A 112 -5.06 12.79 -2.42
C GLY A 112 -4.15 11.70 -1.79
N ILE A 113 -4.31 10.44 -2.22
CA ILE A 113 -3.42 9.33 -1.88
C ILE A 113 -2.44 9.13 -3.03
N GLY A 114 -1.16 8.96 -2.69
CA GLY A 114 -0.15 8.62 -3.66
C GLY A 114 -0.09 7.11 -3.86
N PHE A 115 -0.20 6.66 -5.10
CA PHE A 115 -0.09 5.27 -5.50
C PHE A 115 1.19 5.06 -6.30
N GLN A 116 2.07 4.21 -5.78
CA GLN A 116 3.31 3.85 -6.44
C GLN A 116 3.09 2.63 -7.34
N THR A 117 3.18 2.82 -8.64
CA THR A 117 2.86 1.77 -9.63
C THR A 117 3.88 0.62 -9.60
N SER A 118 5.12 0.89 -9.18
CA SER A 118 6.15 -0.13 -9.06
C SER A 118 5.92 -1.13 -7.93
N THR A 119 5.18 -0.77 -6.87
CA THR A 119 4.86 -1.73 -5.79
C THR A 119 3.86 -2.78 -6.28
N LEU A 120 2.86 -2.35 -7.05
CA LEU A 120 1.92 -3.27 -7.73
C LEU A 120 2.65 -4.14 -8.76
N ALA A 121 3.54 -3.54 -9.57
CA ALA A 121 4.31 -4.28 -10.56
C ALA A 121 5.18 -5.38 -9.92
N GLY A 122 5.86 -5.08 -8.81
CA GLY A 122 6.64 -6.07 -8.07
C GLY A 122 5.80 -7.23 -7.54
N LEU A 123 4.61 -6.95 -7.00
CA LEU A 123 3.67 -7.99 -6.56
C LEU A 123 3.17 -8.85 -7.72
N VAL A 124 2.75 -8.23 -8.83
CA VAL A 124 2.26 -8.95 -10.02
C VAL A 124 3.36 -9.83 -10.62
N LEU A 125 4.58 -9.31 -10.72
CA LEU A 125 5.73 -10.05 -11.22
C LEU A 125 6.06 -11.24 -10.33
N MET A 126 6.08 -11.05 -9.01
CA MET A 126 6.33 -12.14 -8.06
C MET A 126 5.32 -13.28 -8.23
N VAL A 127 4.03 -12.96 -8.34
CA VAL A 127 2.98 -13.96 -8.56
C VAL A 127 3.12 -14.62 -9.93
N TYR A 128 3.46 -13.86 -10.97
CA TYR A 128 3.64 -14.39 -12.32
C TYR A 128 4.82 -15.35 -12.42
N VAL A 129 5.94 -15.06 -11.76
CA VAL A 129 7.12 -15.94 -11.74
C VAL A 129 6.84 -17.20 -10.93
N ALA A 130 6.14 -17.08 -9.79
CA ALA A 130 5.75 -18.21 -8.94
C ALA A 130 4.58 -19.04 -9.48
N ARG A 131 4.03 -18.69 -10.66
CA ARG A 131 2.92 -19.41 -11.29
C ARG A 131 3.34 -20.77 -11.85
N TYR A 132 4.59 -20.89 -12.29
CA TYR A 132 5.21 -22.13 -12.76
C TYR A 132 5.75 -22.94 -11.58
#